data_AF-A0A379GFP7-F1
#
_entry.id   AF-A0A379GFP7-F1
#
_cell.length_a   1.000
_cell.length_b   1.000
_cell.length_c   1.000
_cell.angle_alpha   90.00
_cell.angle_beta   90.00
_cell.angle_gamma   90.00
#
_symmetry.space_group_name_H-M   'P 1'
#
loop_
_entity.id
_entity.type
_entity.pdbx_description
1 polymer ?
#
loop_
_entity_poly.entity_id
_entity_poly.type
_entity_poly.pdbx_seq_one_letter_code
_entity_poly.pdbx_strand_id
1 'polypeptide(L)'
;MVHAVRPKKPDSIGSTLGQSRWFDVNGDAETKWCADEGDMVVQMLKKLAASGITNPDVFIITPFKIVEQQMRRRLNSETSLLKTLGVKLDEWSRDRVGTIHTFQGREADTVILLLGAPKASQQRARQWQLARQTLLM
;
A
#
# COMPACT_ATOMS: atom_id res chain seq x y z
N MET A 1 -18.88 -12.22 18.07
CA MET A 1 -19.59 -10.99 17.70
C MET A 1 -18.58 -9.85 17.62
N VAL A 2 -17.67 -9.95 16.67
CA VAL A 2 -17.28 -8.81 15.83
C VAL A 2 -18.57 -8.09 15.34
N HIS A 3 -18.43 -6.85 14.92
CA HIS A 3 -19.51 -6.11 14.30
C HIS A 3 -19.05 -5.87 12.87
N ALA A 4 -19.80 -6.38 11.88
CA ALA A 4 -19.63 -5.92 10.52
C ALA A 4 -19.97 -4.42 10.48
N VAL A 5 -18.93 -3.58 10.38
CA VAL A 5 -19.08 -2.15 10.14
C VAL A 5 -19.80 -2.00 8.81
N ARG A 6 -20.90 -1.24 8.79
CA ARG A 6 -21.71 -1.00 7.58
C ARG A 6 -20.78 -0.61 6.42
N PRO A 7 -21.03 -1.07 5.19
CA PRO A 7 -20.24 -0.63 4.05
C PRO A 7 -20.37 0.89 3.95
N LYS A 8 -19.28 1.59 4.29
CA LYS A 8 -19.14 3.02 4.05
C LYS A 8 -19.36 3.20 2.55
N LYS A 9 -20.17 4.18 2.13
CA LYS A 9 -20.24 4.57 0.71
C LYS A 9 -18.81 4.66 0.17
N PRO A 10 -18.51 4.21 -1.05
CA PRO A 10 -17.15 4.30 -1.55
C PRO A 10 -16.75 5.77 -1.54
N ASP A 11 -15.85 6.13 -0.62
CA ASP A 11 -15.23 7.45 -0.57
C ASP A 11 -14.56 7.71 -1.93
N SER A 12 -14.23 8.97 -2.25
CA SER A 12 -13.71 9.36 -3.58
C SER A 12 -12.54 8.48 -4.06
N ILE A 13 -11.70 8.02 -3.13
CA ILE A 13 -10.60 7.07 -3.35
C ILE A 13 -11.13 5.68 -3.77
N GLY A 14 -12.09 5.12 -3.03
CA GLY A 14 -12.70 3.82 -3.33
C GLY A 14 -13.47 3.82 -4.65
N SER A 15 -14.09 4.94 -5.02
CA SER A 15 -14.72 5.11 -6.34
C SER A 15 -13.70 5.12 -7.49
N THR A 16 -12.46 5.57 -7.21
CA THR A 16 -11.39 5.66 -8.21
C THR A 16 -10.60 4.36 -8.36
N LEU A 17 -10.26 3.68 -7.25
CA LEU A 17 -9.47 2.43 -7.26
C LEU A 17 -10.34 1.17 -7.42
N GLY A 18 -11.63 1.31 -7.11
CA GLY A 18 -12.61 0.23 -7.08
C GLY A 18 -12.54 -0.61 -5.80
N GLN A 19 -13.27 -1.72 -5.81
CA GLN A 19 -13.36 -2.63 -4.67
C GLN A 19 -12.01 -3.24 -4.28
N SER A 20 -11.85 -3.53 -2.98
CA SER A 20 -10.68 -4.21 -2.41
C SER A 20 -10.39 -5.52 -3.14
N ARG A 21 -9.16 -5.68 -3.61
CA ARG A 21 -8.71 -6.87 -4.35
C ARG A 21 -7.21 -7.11 -4.16
N TRP A 22 -6.79 -8.34 -4.40
CA TRP A 22 -5.38 -8.69 -4.54
C TRP A 22 -4.92 -8.44 -5.97
N PHE A 23 -3.72 -7.89 -6.13
CA PHE A 23 -3.04 -7.77 -7.40
C PHE A 23 -1.89 -8.78 -7.42
N ASP A 24 -1.93 -9.73 -8.34
CA ASP A 24 -0.81 -10.63 -8.56
C ASP A 24 0.22 -9.91 -9.42
N VAL A 25 1.36 -9.57 -8.82
CA VAL A 25 2.46 -8.85 -9.46
C VAL A 25 3.64 -9.80 -9.54
N ASN A 26 3.78 -10.44 -10.70
CA ASN A 26 4.89 -11.34 -11.00
C ASN A 26 6.12 -10.53 -11.42
N GLY A 27 6.87 -10.04 -10.44
CA GLY A 27 8.16 -9.40 -10.68
C GLY A 27 9.32 -10.28 -10.21
N ASP A 28 10.37 -10.33 -11.02
CA ASP A 28 11.62 -10.98 -10.65
C ASP A 28 12.38 -10.09 -9.65
N ALA A 29 12.63 -10.60 -8.45
CA ALA A 29 13.30 -9.86 -7.41
C ALA A 29 14.45 -10.66 -6.82
N GLU A 30 15.66 -10.12 -6.93
CA GLU A 30 16.84 -10.69 -6.25
C GLU A 30 16.82 -10.43 -4.73
N THR A 31 15.94 -9.54 -4.25
CA THR A 31 15.71 -9.21 -2.83
C THR A 31 14.22 -9.28 -2.50
N LYS A 32 13.82 -8.93 -1.25
CA LYS A 32 12.39 -8.85 -0.89
C LYS A 32 11.64 -7.72 -1.61
N TRP A 33 12.35 -6.78 -2.24
CA TRP A 33 11.75 -5.67 -2.96
C TRP A 33 11.47 -6.05 -4.42
N CYS A 34 10.20 -5.95 -4.82
CA CYS A 34 9.76 -6.08 -6.20
C CYS A 34 9.51 -4.68 -6.77
N ALA A 35 10.22 -4.31 -7.84
CA ALA A 35 10.05 -3.00 -8.47
C ALA A 35 8.64 -2.84 -9.07
N ASP A 36 8.10 -3.91 -9.65
CA ASP A 36 6.77 -3.91 -10.27
C ASP A 36 5.65 -3.68 -9.25
N GLU A 37 5.81 -4.17 -8.01
CA GLU A 37 4.87 -3.85 -6.92
C GLU A 37 4.90 -2.34 -6.61
N GLY A 38 6.09 -1.75 -6.58
CA GLY A 38 6.26 -0.30 -6.40
C GLY A 38 5.64 0.50 -7.53
N ASP A 39 5.80 0.06 -8.78
CA ASP A 39 5.20 0.71 -9.94
C ASP A 39 3.67 0.61 -9.92
N MET A 40 3.11 -0.53 -9.50
CA MET A 40 1.66 -0.69 -9.33
C MET A 40 1.11 0.35 -8.34
N VAL A 41 1.78 0.57 -7.20
CA VAL A 41 1.39 1.62 -6.24
C VAL A 41 1.44 3.01 -6.87
N VAL A 42 2.51 3.32 -7.60
CA VAL A 42 2.63 4.60 -8.31
C VAL A 42 1.50 4.78 -9.33
N GLN A 43 1.10 3.72 -10.04
CA GLN A 43 -0.03 3.76 -10.98
C GLN A 43 -1.36 4.03 -10.27
N MET A 44 -1.59 3.43 -9.10
CA MET A 44 -2.78 3.74 -8.29
C MET A 44 -2.82 5.20 -7.87
N LEU A 45 -1.70 5.74 -7.37
CA LEU A 45 -1.60 7.15 -6.99
C LEU A 45 -1.79 8.09 -8.20
N LYS A 46 -1.28 7.72 -9.38
CA LYS A 46 -1.52 8.45 -10.63
C LYS A 46 -3.00 8.49 -11.00
N LYS A 47 -3.74 7.39 -10.81
CA LYS A 47 -5.19 7.36 -11.02
C LYS A 47 -5.94 8.30 -10.07
N LEU A 48 -5.53 8.35 -8.79
CA LEU A 48 -6.09 9.29 -7.81
C LEU A 48 -5.84 10.74 -8.24
N ALA A 49 -4.59 11.06 -8.59
CA ALA A 49 -4.21 12.38 -9.08
C ALA A 49 -5.00 12.79 -10.34
N ALA A 50 -5.14 11.87 -11.31
CA ALA A 50 -5.91 12.11 -12.54
C ALA A 50 -7.41 12.30 -12.29
N SER A 51 -7.93 11.76 -11.18
CA SER A 51 -9.32 11.94 -10.75
C SER A 51 -9.53 13.22 -9.93
N GLY A 52 -8.49 14.07 -9.82
CA GLY A 52 -8.54 15.32 -9.08
C GLY A 52 -8.40 15.19 -7.57
N ILE A 53 -8.05 14.00 -7.06
CA ILE A 53 -7.86 13.79 -5.63
C ILE A 53 -6.52 14.39 -5.20
N THR A 54 -6.58 15.28 -4.21
CA THR A 54 -5.42 15.87 -3.55
C THR A 54 -5.31 15.35 -2.11
N ASN A 55 -4.09 15.30 -1.59
CA ASN A 55 -3.73 14.76 -0.27
C ASN A 55 -4.48 13.47 0.09
N PRO A 56 -4.34 12.40 -0.71
CA PRO A 56 -5.11 11.18 -0.53
C PRO A 56 -4.78 10.54 0.83
N ASP A 57 -5.82 10.13 1.55
CA ASP A 57 -5.70 9.42 2.81
C ASP A 57 -5.45 7.93 2.56
N VAL A 58 -4.24 7.63 2.09
CA VAL A 58 -3.78 6.29 1.73
C VAL A 58 -2.58 5.92 2.60
N PHE A 59 -2.61 4.76 3.22
CA PHE A 59 -1.43 4.14 3.81
C PHE A 59 -0.85 3.07 2.90
N ILE A 60 0.47 3.03 2.79
CA ILE A 60 1.22 1.99 2.09
C ILE A 60 2.01 1.24 3.14
N ILE A 61 1.56 0.04 3.50
CA ILE A 61 2.12 -0.74 4.59
C ILE A 61 2.82 -2.00 4.07
N THR A 62 3.81 -2.48 4.82
CA THR A 62 4.51 -3.73 4.51
C THR A 62 5.01 -4.42 5.78
N PRO A 63 5.10 -5.76 5.83
CA PRO A 63 5.78 -6.43 6.94
C PRO A 63 7.32 -6.28 6.89
N PHE A 64 7.89 -5.77 5.79
CA PHE A 64 9.34 -5.77 5.56
C PHE A 64 9.95 -4.37 5.53
N LYS A 65 10.90 -4.10 6.44
CA LYS A 65 11.60 -2.81 6.51
C LYS A 65 12.31 -2.41 5.21
N ILE A 66 12.87 -3.39 4.50
CA ILE A 66 13.51 -3.14 3.19
C ILE A 66 12.51 -2.70 2.12
N VAL A 67 11.29 -3.25 2.12
CA VAL A 67 10.22 -2.86 1.18
C VAL A 67 9.74 -1.44 1.49
N GLU A 68 9.57 -1.09 2.76
CA GLU A 68 9.23 0.28 3.19
C GLU A 68 10.26 1.27 2.65
N GLN A 69 11.55 0.99 2.88
CA GLN A 69 12.63 1.90 2.49
C GLN A 69 12.70 2.09 0.97
N GLN A 70 12.54 1.01 0.20
CA GLN A 70 12.56 1.08 -1.26
C GLN A 70 11.31 1.76 -1.81
N MET A 71 10.13 1.50 -1.25
CA MET A 71 8.90 2.19 -1.64
C MET A 71 8.98 3.70 -1.39
N ARG A 72 9.53 4.12 -0.24
CA ARG A 72 9.77 5.55 0.03
C ARG A 72 10.70 6.19 -1.00
N ARG A 73 11.81 5.52 -1.35
CA ARG A 73 12.74 5.99 -2.38
C ARG A 73 12.05 6.11 -3.74
N ARG A 74 11.25 5.09 -4.11
CA ARG A 74 10.47 5.05 -5.36
C ARG A 74 9.43 6.17 -5.44
N LEU A 75 8.79 6.55 -4.34
CA LEU A 75 7.87 7.68 -4.29
C LEU A 75 8.59 9.01 -4.34
N ASN A 76 9.71 9.15 -3.63
CA ASN A 76 10.49 10.39 -3.61
C ASN A 76 11.04 10.73 -5.01
N SER A 77 11.25 9.73 -5.89
CA SER A 77 11.58 9.98 -7.30
C SER A 77 10.41 10.46 -8.16
N GLU A 78 9.16 10.30 -7.71
CA GLU A 78 7.93 10.74 -8.42
C GLU A 78 7.53 12.16 -8.03
N THR A 79 8.46 13.11 -8.18
CA THR A 79 8.26 14.51 -7.77
C THR A 79 7.02 15.16 -8.41
N SER A 80 6.79 14.90 -9.70
CA SER A 80 5.65 15.47 -10.43
C SER A 80 4.31 14.95 -9.90
N LEU A 81 4.23 13.65 -9.60
CA LEU A 81 3.03 13.03 -9.05
C LEU A 81 2.68 13.60 -7.68
N LEU A 82 3.67 13.70 -6.78
CA LEU A 82 3.45 14.23 -5.43
C LEU A 82 3.04 15.71 -5.47
N LYS A 83 3.56 16.49 -6.42
CA LYS A 83 3.08 17.85 -6.69
C LYS A 83 1.62 17.86 -7.16
N THR A 84 1.23 16.98 -8.08
CA THR A 84 -0.16 16.88 -8.54
C THR A 84 -1.11 16.49 -7.41
N LEU A 85 -0.67 15.62 -6.51
CA LEU A 85 -1.41 15.27 -5.29
C LEU A 85 -1.43 16.42 -4.26
N GLY A 86 -0.68 17.50 -4.47
CA GLY A 86 -0.65 18.65 -3.56
C GLY A 86 0.03 18.36 -2.22
N VAL A 87 0.94 17.37 -2.17
CA VAL A 87 1.58 16.93 -0.93
C VAL A 87 3.07 17.28 -0.91
N LYS A 88 3.62 17.52 0.29
CA LYS A 88 5.06 17.70 0.47
C LYS A 88 5.75 16.35 0.36
N LEU A 89 6.70 16.25 -0.57
CA LEU A 89 7.28 14.97 -0.99
C LEU A 89 7.79 14.11 0.17
N ASP A 90 8.73 14.64 0.96
CA ASP A 90 9.43 13.88 1.99
C ASP A 90 8.52 13.56 3.18
N GLU A 91 7.69 14.52 3.57
CA GLU A 91 6.75 14.42 4.69
C GLU A 91 5.67 13.37 4.40
N TRP A 92 5.04 13.43 3.23
CA TRP A 92 3.94 12.52 2.88
C TRP A 92 4.44 11.08 2.74
N SER A 93 5.56 10.86 2.06
CA SER A 93 6.15 9.52 1.92
C SER A 93 6.55 8.92 3.28
N ARG A 94 7.06 9.74 4.20
CA ARG A 94 7.42 9.33 5.56
C ARG A 94 6.19 8.98 6.40
N ASP A 95 5.13 9.77 6.31
CA ASP A 95 3.95 9.64 7.16
C ASP A 95 2.96 8.59 6.68
N ARG A 96 2.98 8.27 5.38
CA ARG A 96 2.05 7.34 4.73
C ARG A 96 2.64 5.98 4.39
N VAL A 97 3.96 5.85 4.33
CA VAL A 97 4.64 4.57 4.03
C VAL A 97 5.35 4.04 5.26
N GLY A 98 5.14 2.79 5.63
CA GLY A 98 5.82 2.20 6.81
C GLY A 98 5.54 0.73 7.01
N THR A 99 6.01 0.19 8.13
CA THR A 99 5.71 -1.20 8.47
C THR A 99 4.35 -1.33 9.15
N ILE A 100 3.81 -2.55 9.19
CA ILE A 100 2.56 -2.84 9.92
C ILE A 100 2.64 -2.33 11.38
N HIS A 101 3.81 -2.48 12.02
CA HIS A 101 4.02 -2.04 13.39
C HIS A 101 3.99 -0.51 13.56
N THR A 102 4.39 0.28 12.56
CA THR A 102 4.38 1.75 12.67
C THR A 102 2.99 2.36 12.48
N PHE A 103 2.02 1.59 11.97
CA PHE A 103 0.65 2.04 11.73
C PHE A 103 -0.39 1.43 12.69
N GLN A 104 0.05 0.74 13.75
CA GLN A 104 -0.88 0.22 14.76
C GLN A 104 -1.65 1.37 15.43
N GLY A 105 -2.99 1.28 15.39
CA GLY A 105 -3.88 2.30 15.96
C GLY A 105 -4.11 3.54 15.09
N ARG A 106 -3.58 3.56 13.85
CA ARG A 106 -3.88 4.60 12.86
C ARG A 106 -4.87 4.06 11.84
N GLU A 107 -5.81 4.91 11.43
CA GLU A 107 -6.78 4.59 10.39
C GLU A 107 -6.53 5.47 9.17
N ALA A 108 -6.86 4.94 7.99
CA ALA A 108 -6.88 5.68 6.73
C ALA A 108 -8.05 5.16 5.88
N ASP A 109 -8.57 6.01 4.99
CA ASP A 109 -9.64 5.63 4.07
C ASP A 109 -9.24 4.46 3.15
N THR A 110 -7.95 4.32 2.83
CA THR A 110 -7.45 3.21 2.01
C THR A 110 -6.08 2.73 2.48
N VAL A 111 -5.88 1.41 2.46
CA VAL A 111 -4.61 0.77 2.79
C VAL A 111 -4.16 -0.09 1.61
N ILE A 112 -2.93 0.14 1.15
CA ILE A 112 -2.22 -0.68 0.17
C ILE A 112 -1.20 -1.51 0.94
N LEU A 113 -1.37 -2.83 0.92
CA LEU A 113 -0.43 -3.79 1.53
C LEU A 113 0.56 -4.29 0.47
N LEU A 114 1.84 -4.01 0.68
CA LEU A 114 2.95 -4.53 -0.11
C LEU A 114 3.53 -5.78 0.56
N LEU A 115 3.39 -6.92 -0.10
CA LEU A 115 3.90 -8.19 0.40
C LEU A 115 5.40 -8.37 0.11
N GLY A 116 5.92 -7.76 -0.96
CA GLY A 116 7.28 -8.03 -1.41
C GLY A 116 7.38 -9.38 -2.13
N ALA A 117 8.48 -9.56 -2.84
CA ALA A 117 8.82 -10.82 -3.50
C ALA A 117 9.85 -11.59 -2.66
N PRO A 118 9.45 -12.48 -1.74
CA PRO A 118 10.40 -13.36 -1.09
C PRO A 118 10.99 -14.32 -2.14
N LYS A 119 12.31 -14.49 -2.15
CA LYS A 119 12.98 -15.57 -2.91
C LYS A 119 12.24 -16.89 -2.70
N ALA A 120 12.24 -17.77 -3.70
CA ALA A 120 11.64 -19.12 -3.59
C ALA A 120 12.12 -19.91 -2.34
N SER A 121 13.32 -19.64 -1.84
CA SER A 121 13.86 -20.21 -0.59
C SER A 121 13.26 -19.64 0.71
N GLN A 122 12.47 -18.56 0.63
CA GLN A 122 11.73 -17.92 1.71
C GLN A 122 10.22 -18.19 1.63
N GLN A 123 9.82 -19.39 1.18
CA GLN A 123 8.42 -19.87 1.21
C GLN A 123 7.73 -19.69 2.58
N ARG A 124 8.47 -19.66 3.69
CA ARG A 124 7.93 -19.38 5.04
C ARG A 124 7.32 -17.98 5.18
N ALA A 125 7.71 -16.99 4.36
CA ALA A 125 7.12 -15.66 4.38
C ALA A 125 5.68 -15.64 3.82
N ARG A 126 5.31 -16.58 2.93
CA ARG A 126 3.92 -16.78 2.48
C ARG A 126 3.07 -17.51 3.53
N GLN A 127 3.67 -18.30 4.43
CA GLN A 127 2.91 -19.03 5.46
C GLN A 127 2.32 -18.12 6.56
N TRP A 128 2.76 -16.86 6.68
CA TRP A 128 2.34 -15.96 7.76
C TRP A 128 1.07 -15.13 7.49
N GLN A 129 0.30 -15.43 6.43
CA GLN A 129 -1.07 -14.90 6.29
C GLN A 129 -2.18 -15.94 6.17
N LEU A 130 -1.86 -17.23 6.08
CA LEU A 130 -2.87 -18.30 6.07
C LEU A 130 -3.14 -18.88 7.47
N ALA A 131 -2.23 -18.70 8.44
CA ALA A 131 -2.38 -19.28 9.78
C ALA A 131 -3.15 -18.40 10.79
N ARG A 132 -3.74 -17.27 10.37
CA ARG A 132 -4.65 -16.50 11.23
C ARG A 132 -5.80 -15.85 10.46
N GLN A 133 -6.46 -16.63 9.60
CA GLN A 133 -7.88 -16.39 9.33
C GLN A 133 -8.68 -17.07 10.43
N THR A 134 -9.26 -16.26 11.33
CA THR A 134 -10.69 -16.26 11.64
C THR A 134 -10.91 -15.21 12.73
N LEU A 135 -11.43 -14.06 12.34
CA LEU A 135 -12.45 -13.37 13.11
C LEU A 135 -13.36 -12.68 12.10
N LEU A 136 -14.21 -13.53 11.52
CA LEU A 136 -15.52 -13.14 11.05
C LEU A 136 -16.42 -12.88 12.24
N MET A 137 -17.31 -11.94 11.98
CA MET A 137 -18.65 -11.74 12.53
C MET A 137 -18.77 -10.61 13.50
#